data_AF-A0A7W7LPY9-F1
#
_entry.id   AF-A0A7W7LPY9-F1
#
_cell.length_a   1.000
_cell.length_b   1.000
_cell.length_c   1.000
_cell.angle_alpha   90.00
_cell.angle_beta   90.00
_cell.angle_gamma   90.00
#
_symmetry.space_group_name_H-M   'P 1'
#
loop_
_entity.id
_entity.type
_entity.pdbx_description
1 polymer ?
#
loop_
_entity_poly.entity_id
_entity_poly.type
_entity_poly.pdbx_seq_one_letter_code
_entity_poly.pdbx_strand_id
1 'polypeptide(L)'
;MRLLTGADIIDFHNSRYDTLAVTAAGEYLHLEADALDGETVAYSYATTETGEQAQILLTASTIDEGDWFPDALDENGDLIPSVADEMADIINSDAGLRTSLQVHEIREATTAWEASVQETNRLADDRARRIAAFVQHCGGNQSYAARLLGLDQSTVNKLVRKVAI
;
A
#
# COMPACT_ATOMS: atom_id res chain seq x y z
N MET A 1 -0.21 2.89 -3.78
CA MET A 1 0.03 2.54 -5.19
C MET A 1 -1.26 2.70 -6.01
N ARG A 2 -1.18 2.99 -7.32
CA ARG A 2 -2.32 2.96 -8.26
C ARG A 2 -1.93 2.24 -9.55
N LEU A 3 -2.86 2.10 -10.49
CA LEU A 3 -2.55 1.65 -11.85
C LEU A 3 -2.07 2.82 -12.73
N LEU A 4 -1.31 2.48 -13.77
CA LEU A 4 -0.97 3.42 -14.84
C LEU A 4 -2.22 3.74 -15.66
N THR A 5 -2.26 4.94 -16.19
CA THR A 5 -3.27 5.46 -17.11
C THR A 5 -2.58 5.97 -18.37
N GLY A 6 -3.32 6.13 -19.49
CA GLY A 6 -2.74 6.72 -20.68
C GLY A 6 -2.19 8.13 -20.45
N ALA A 7 -2.80 8.90 -19.54
CA ALA A 7 -2.28 10.20 -19.13
C ALA A 7 -0.87 10.12 -18.53
N ASP A 8 -0.56 9.06 -17.77
CA ASP A 8 0.79 8.88 -17.21
C ASP A 8 1.82 8.58 -18.30
N ILE A 9 1.43 7.81 -19.32
CA ILE A 9 2.30 7.49 -20.45
C ILE A 9 2.55 8.75 -21.29
N ILE A 10 1.52 9.57 -21.52
CA ILE A 10 1.65 10.86 -22.21
C ILE A 10 2.53 11.82 -21.42
N ASP A 11 2.32 11.93 -20.10
CA ASP A 11 3.13 12.79 -19.24
C ASP A 11 4.59 12.34 -19.23
N PHE A 12 4.84 11.03 -19.20
CA PHE A 12 6.18 10.46 -19.36
C PHE A 12 6.80 10.85 -20.70
N HIS A 13 6.11 10.61 -21.81
CA HIS A 13 6.57 10.98 -23.16
C HIS A 13 6.95 12.46 -23.25
N ASN A 14 6.10 13.33 -22.71
CA ASN A 14 6.32 14.78 -22.73
C ASN A 14 7.43 15.25 -21.78
N SER A 15 7.72 14.47 -20.72
CA SER A 15 8.72 14.82 -19.72
C SER A 15 10.17 14.67 -20.20
N ARG A 16 10.38 13.95 -21.31
CA ARG A 16 11.70 13.66 -21.91
C ARG A 16 12.68 12.87 -21.04
N TYR A 17 12.20 12.26 -19.97
CA TYR A 17 12.97 11.28 -19.23
C TYR A 17 13.08 9.99 -20.05
N ASP A 18 14.19 9.27 -19.88
CA ASP A 18 14.45 8.05 -20.63
C ASP A 18 13.64 6.85 -20.13
N THR A 19 13.28 6.83 -18.84
CA THR A 19 12.68 5.66 -18.19
C THR A 19 11.54 6.01 -17.25
N LEU A 20 10.42 5.30 -17.39
CA LEU A 20 9.34 5.22 -16.41
C LEU A 20 9.51 3.95 -15.58
N ALA A 21 9.60 4.09 -14.26
CA ALA A 21 9.77 2.98 -13.33
C ALA A 21 8.76 3.05 -12.18
N VAL A 22 8.60 1.95 -11.45
CA VAL A 22 7.82 1.89 -10.21
C VAL A 22 8.65 1.29 -9.08
N THR A 23 8.63 1.93 -7.92
CA THR A 23 9.33 1.44 -6.73
C THR A 23 8.59 0.28 -6.07
N ALA A 24 9.26 -0.41 -5.14
CA ALA A 24 8.60 -1.41 -4.30
C ALA A 24 7.48 -0.83 -3.41
N ALA A 25 7.53 0.48 -3.12
CA ALA A 25 6.46 1.21 -2.43
C ALA A 25 5.27 1.54 -3.35
N GLY A 26 5.41 1.30 -4.66
CA GLY A 26 4.37 1.60 -5.66
C GLY A 26 4.32 3.06 -6.06
N GLU A 27 5.45 3.77 -5.98
CA GLU A 27 5.62 5.14 -6.46
C GLU A 27 6.21 5.14 -7.88
N TYR A 28 5.65 5.95 -8.77
CA TYR A 28 6.16 6.08 -10.13
C TYR A 28 7.30 7.09 -10.18
N LEU A 29 8.36 6.72 -10.88
CA LEU A 29 9.56 7.53 -11.06
C LEU A 29 9.80 7.77 -12.55
N HIS A 30 10.14 9.01 -12.91
CA HIS A 30 10.67 9.34 -14.22
C HIS A 30 12.17 9.57 -14.05
N LEU A 31 12.98 8.80 -14.77
CA LEU A 31 14.42 8.69 -14.57
C LEU A 31 15.15 8.89 -15.89
N GLU A 32 16.29 9.59 -15.82
CA GLU A 32 17.28 9.61 -16.90
C GLU A 32 17.97 8.24 -16.99
N ALA A 33 18.52 7.89 -18.15
CA ALA A 33 19.16 6.58 -18.36
C ALA A 33 20.37 6.33 -17.44
N ASP A 34 21.06 7.39 -17.01
CA ASP A 34 22.22 7.31 -16.12
C ASP A 34 21.86 7.22 -14.63
N ALA A 35 20.59 7.46 -14.27
CA ALA A 35 20.10 7.38 -12.90
C ALA A 35 19.81 5.93 -12.42
N LEU A 36 20.05 4.94 -13.28
CA LEU A 36 19.81 3.52 -13.04
C LEU A 36 21.09 2.71 -13.21
N ASP A 37 21.43 1.91 -12.20
CA ASP A 37 22.50 0.92 -12.31
C ASP A 37 21.97 -0.34 -13.04
N GLY A 38 22.42 -0.56 -14.28
CA GLY A 38 22.14 -1.79 -15.03
C GLY A 38 21.64 -1.57 -16.45
N GLU A 39 21.03 -2.60 -17.03
CA GLU A 39 20.43 -2.54 -18.36
C GLU A 39 18.99 -2.04 -18.27
N THR A 40 18.68 -0.96 -18.97
CA THR A 40 17.36 -0.33 -19.05
C THR A 40 16.47 -1.07 -20.05
N VAL A 41 15.85 -2.15 -19.59
CA VAL A 41 14.91 -2.96 -20.38
C VAL A 41 13.55 -2.96 -19.71
N ALA A 42 12.47 -2.86 -20.48
CA ALA A 42 11.11 -2.95 -19.95
C ALA A 42 10.94 -4.21 -19.09
N TYR A 43 10.31 -4.04 -17.93
CA TYR A 43 10.02 -5.04 -16.91
C TYR A 43 11.21 -5.62 -16.15
N SER A 44 12.44 -5.20 -16.44
CA SER A 44 13.60 -5.53 -15.62
C SER A 44 13.58 -4.75 -14.29
N TYR A 45 14.37 -5.23 -13.33
CA TYR A 45 14.57 -4.52 -12.06
C TYR A 45 15.94 -3.84 -12.08
N ALA A 46 15.96 -2.59 -11.66
CA ALA A 46 17.17 -1.78 -11.53
C ALA A 46 17.23 -1.15 -10.13
N THR A 47 18.43 -0.71 -9.75
CA THR A 47 18.64 0.05 -8.52
C THR A 47 18.84 1.52 -8.89
N THR A 48 18.07 2.40 -8.27
CA THR A 48 18.21 3.86 -8.42
C THR A 48 19.48 4.35 -7.71
N GLU A 49 19.96 5.55 -8.04
CA GLU A 49 21.12 6.16 -7.35
C GLU A 49 20.96 6.27 -5.82
N THR A 50 19.71 6.34 -5.33
CA THR A 50 19.40 6.40 -3.89
C THR A 50 19.45 5.04 -3.21
N GLY A 51 19.71 3.96 -3.96
CA GLY A 51 19.76 2.58 -3.48
C GLY A 51 18.40 1.88 -3.43
N GLU A 52 17.34 2.51 -3.94
CA GLU A 52 16.00 1.91 -3.98
C GLU A 52 15.84 1.02 -5.21
N GLN A 53 15.23 -0.16 -5.03
CA GLN A 53 14.87 -1.04 -6.15
C GLN A 53 13.61 -0.53 -6.84
N ALA A 54 13.70 -0.42 -8.17
CA ALA A 54 12.60 -0.05 -9.04
C ALA A 54 12.45 -1.06 -10.18
N GLN A 55 11.22 -1.35 -10.56
CA GLN A 55 10.90 -2.10 -11.77
C GLN A 55 10.72 -1.11 -12.91
N ILE A 56 11.43 -1.32 -14.00
CA ILE A 56 11.29 -0.52 -15.21
C ILE A 56 9.98 -0.90 -15.87
N LEU A 57 9.16 0.09 -16.21
CA LEU A 57 7.85 -0.12 -16.84
C LEU A 57 7.89 0.20 -18.33
N LEU A 58 8.59 1.28 -18.69
CA LEU A 58 8.68 1.74 -20.06
C LEU A 58 9.98 2.53 -20.24
N THR A 59 10.59 2.43 -21.42
CA THR A 59 11.69 3.30 -21.84
C THR A 59 11.23 4.18 -23.00
N ALA A 60 11.78 5.38 -23.13
CA ALA A 60 11.46 6.31 -24.22
C ALA A 60 11.69 5.66 -25.60
N SER A 61 12.78 4.89 -25.74
CA SER A 61 13.08 4.10 -26.94
C SER A 61 12.00 3.09 -27.32
N THR A 62 11.22 2.59 -26.35
CA THR A 62 10.11 1.66 -26.62
C THR A 62 8.91 2.38 -27.25
N ILE A 63 8.76 3.69 -27.03
CA ILE A 63 7.74 4.53 -27.68
C ILE A 63 8.24 5.04 -29.03
N ASP A 64 9.45 5.59 -29.07
CA ASP A 64 9.96 6.33 -30.23
C ASP A 64 10.50 5.41 -31.35
N GLU A 65 11.10 4.28 -30.98
CA GLU A 65 11.77 3.36 -31.89
C GLU A 65 11.22 1.93 -31.82
N GLY A 66 10.31 1.66 -30.89
CA GLY A 66 9.91 0.32 -30.50
C GLY A 66 8.87 -0.33 -31.40
N ASP A 67 9.00 -1.64 -31.58
CA ASP A 67 8.03 -2.50 -32.29
C ASP A 67 6.66 -2.62 -31.58
N TRP A 68 6.53 -2.10 -30.36
CA TRP A 68 5.34 -2.29 -29.54
C TRP A 68 4.11 -1.57 -30.08
N PHE A 69 4.29 -0.38 -30.69
CA PHE A 69 3.21 0.39 -31.29
C PHE A 69 3.74 1.23 -32.48
N PRO A 70 3.78 0.66 -33.69
CA PRO A 70 4.39 1.30 -34.86
C PRO A 70 3.71 2.60 -35.31
N ASP A 71 2.51 2.90 -34.81
CA ASP A 71 1.73 4.12 -35.09
C ASP A 71 1.36 4.86 -33.78
N ALA A 72 2.22 4.81 -32.77
CA ALA A 72 1.94 5.42 -31.47
C ALA A 72 1.84 6.95 -31.53
N LEU A 73 2.63 7.57 -32.40
CA LEU A 73 2.76 9.01 -32.52
C LEU A 73 1.91 9.53 -33.70
N ASP A 74 1.31 10.70 -33.52
CA ASP A 74 0.63 11.41 -34.59
C ASP A 74 1.62 12.11 -35.55
N GLU A 75 1.09 12.85 -36.52
CA GLU A 75 1.90 13.59 -37.50
C GLU A 75 2.78 14.70 -36.89
N ASN A 76 2.51 15.11 -35.64
CA ASN A 76 3.27 16.11 -34.90
C ASN A 76 4.30 15.49 -33.96
N GLY A 77 4.32 14.17 -33.81
CA GLY A 77 5.15 13.45 -32.85
C GLY A 77 4.54 13.35 -31.45
N ASP A 78 3.25 13.68 -31.30
CA ASP A 78 2.53 13.57 -30.04
C ASP A 78 1.95 12.16 -29.88
N LEU A 79 2.05 11.60 -28.66
CA LEU A 79 1.50 10.28 -28.38
C LEU A 79 -0.04 10.28 -28.47
N ILE A 80 -0.58 9.39 -29.30
CA ILE A 80 -2.03 9.28 -29.51
C ILE A 80 -2.70 8.77 -28.23
N PRO A 81 -3.72 9.48 -27.68
CA PRO A 81 -4.29 9.11 -26.37
C PRO A 81 -4.84 7.69 -26.27
N SER A 82 -5.48 7.18 -27.33
CA SER A 82 -6.00 5.81 -27.33
C SER A 82 -4.89 4.76 -27.30
N VAL A 83 -3.74 5.05 -27.91
CA VAL A 83 -2.57 4.15 -27.87
C VAL A 83 -1.93 4.22 -26.49
N ALA A 84 -1.85 5.41 -25.88
CA ALA A 84 -1.37 5.58 -24.52
C ALA A 84 -2.20 4.78 -23.50
N ASP A 85 -3.53 4.79 -23.64
CA ASP A 85 -4.42 3.98 -22.80
C ASP A 85 -4.16 2.47 -22.99
N GLU A 86 -3.94 2.02 -24.23
CA GLU A 86 -3.59 0.62 -24.53
C GLU A 86 -2.24 0.24 -23.93
N MET A 87 -1.21 1.08 -24.08
CA MET A 87 0.10 0.91 -23.46
C MET A 87 -0.02 0.76 -21.95
N ALA A 88 -0.78 1.64 -21.30
CA ALA A 88 -0.99 1.58 -19.86
C ALA A 88 -1.66 0.25 -19.45
N ASP A 89 -2.66 -0.22 -20.19
CA ASP A 89 -3.33 -1.48 -19.91
C ASP A 89 -2.42 -2.71 -20.08
N ILE A 90 -1.58 -2.73 -21.13
CA ILE A 90 -0.57 -3.78 -21.34
C ILE A 90 0.44 -3.77 -20.19
N ILE A 91 1.03 -2.62 -19.88
CA ILE A 91 2.02 -2.50 -18.79
C ILE A 91 1.39 -2.92 -17.45
N ASN A 92 0.17 -2.49 -17.16
CA ASN A 92 -0.55 -2.88 -15.94
C ASN A 92 -0.71 -4.40 -15.81
N SER A 93 -0.89 -5.10 -16.94
CA SER A 93 -0.99 -6.56 -17.01
C SER A 93 0.39 -7.21 -16.88
N ASP A 94 1.31 -6.87 -17.78
CA ASP A 94 2.54 -7.61 -18.02
C ASP A 94 3.61 -7.33 -16.96
N ALA A 95 3.69 -6.09 -16.46
CA ALA A 95 4.54 -5.77 -15.31
C ALA A 95 3.96 -6.30 -13.98
N GLY A 96 2.73 -6.85 -13.99
CA GLY A 96 2.09 -7.38 -12.80
C GLY A 96 1.57 -6.31 -11.83
N LEU A 97 1.40 -5.06 -12.27
CA LEU A 97 0.96 -3.95 -11.41
C LEU A 97 -0.41 -4.20 -10.77
N ARG A 98 -1.32 -4.89 -11.47
CA ARG A 98 -2.62 -5.28 -10.90
C ARG A 98 -2.46 -6.18 -9.68
N THR A 99 -1.55 -7.14 -9.73
CA THR A 99 -1.25 -8.03 -8.60
C THR A 99 -0.58 -7.25 -7.47
N SER A 100 0.40 -6.42 -7.79
CA SER A 100 1.08 -5.57 -6.80
C SER A 100 0.13 -4.61 -6.10
N LEU A 101 -0.86 -4.05 -6.81
CA LEU A 101 -1.91 -3.21 -6.24
C LEU A 101 -2.74 -3.99 -5.23
N GLN A 102 -3.24 -5.16 -5.61
CA GLN A 102 -4.04 -6.01 -4.71
C GLN A 102 -3.24 -6.43 -3.47
N VAL A 103 -1.97 -6.78 -3.63
CA VAL A 103 -1.09 -7.12 -2.50
C VAL A 103 -0.94 -5.92 -1.57
N HIS A 104 -0.77 -4.72 -2.10
CA HIS A 104 -0.66 -3.50 -1.32
C HIS A 104 -1.96 -3.19 -0.56
N GLU A 105 -3.11 -3.24 -1.22
CA GLU A 105 -4.44 -3.05 -0.59
C GLU A 105 -4.67 -4.07 0.54
N ILE A 106 -4.32 -5.34 0.33
CA ILE A 106 -4.43 -6.39 1.36
C ILE A 106 -3.50 -6.09 2.54
N ARG A 107 -2.27 -5.64 2.29
CA ARG A 107 -1.33 -5.26 3.35
C ARG A 107 -1.85 -4.09 4.17
N GLU A 108 -2.35 -3.03 3.53
CA GLU A 108 -2.93 -1.88 4.21
C GLU A 108 -4.14 -2.28 5.06
N ALA A 109 -5.05 -3.08 4.51
CA ALA A 109 -6.19 -3.61 5.23
C ALA A 109 -5.77 -4.47 6.44
N THR A 110 -4.72 -5.29 6.28
CA THR A 110 -4.16 -6.11 7.36
C THR A 110 -3.58 -5.25 8.47
N THR A 111 -2.75 -4.25 8.14
CA THR A 111 -2.18 -3.32 9.11
C THR A 111 -3.25 -2.53 9.86
N ALA A 112 -4.28 -2.04 9.16
CA ALA A 112 -5.41 -1.35 9.78
C ALA A 112 -6.20 -2.26 10.74
N TRP A 113 -6.39 -3.53 10.35
CA TRP A 113 -7.00 -4.53 11.21
C TRP A 113 -6.15 -4.82 12.45
N GLU A 114 -4.85 -5.03 12.31
CA GLU A 114 -3.92 -5.26 13.43
C GLU A 114 -3.93 -4.10 14.42
N ALA A 115 -3.88 -2.86 13.93
CA ALA A 115 -3.97 -1.66 14.77
C ALA A 115 -5.31 -1.62 15.54
N SER A 116 -6.41 -1.98 14.87
CA SER A 116 -7.73 -2.04 15.50
C SER A 116 -7.84 -3.13 16.56
N VAL A 117 -7.20 -4.28 16.34
CA VAL A 117 -7.12 -5.37 17.33
C VAL A 117 -6.29 -4.94 18.55
N GLN A 118 -5.15 -4.28 18.33
CA GLN A 118 -4.33 -3.74 19.41
C GLN A 118 -5.09 -2.72 20.24
N GLU A 119 -5.81 -1.80 19.60
CA GLU A 119 -6.64 -0.80 20.29
C GLU A 119 -7.78 -1.46 21.08
N THR A 120 -8.45 -2.45 20.49
CA THR A 120 -9.50 -3.22 21.17
C THR A 120 -8.96 -3.92 22.42
N ASN A 121 -7.77 -4.52 22.34
CA ASN A 121 -7.11 -5.14 23.48
C ASN A 121 -6.76 -4.11 24.55
N ARG A 122 -6.21 -2.96 24.17
CA ARG A 122 -5.89 -1.86 25.09
C ARG A 122 -7.13 -1.37 25.83
N LEU A 123 -8.25 -1.18 25.14
CA LEU A 123 -9.53 -0.79 25.73
C LEU A 123 -10.10 -1.89 26.64
N ALA A 124 -9.95 -3.17 26.26
CA ALA A 124 -10.38 -4.28 27.10
C ALA A 124 -9.57 -4.36 28.41
N ASP A 125 -8.27 -4.09 28.36
CA ASP A 125 -7.40 -4.03 29.53
C ASP A 125 -7.72 -2.83 30.41
N ASP A 126 -7.97 -1.66 29.81
CA ASP A 126 -8.41 -0.48 30.55
C ASP A 126 -9.75 -0.73 31.27
N ARG A 127 -10.72 -1.33 30.57
CA ARG A 127 -12.00 -1.75 31.16
C ARG A 127 -11.77 -2.69 32.35
N ALA A 128 -10.91 -3.70 32.20
CA ALA A 128 -10.62 -4.65 33.27
C ALA A 128 -10.01 -3.95 34.50
N ARG A 129 -9.04 -3.05 34.30
CA ARG A 129 -8.41 -2.27 35.37
C ARG A 129 -9.39 -1.38 36.10
N ARG A 130 -10.27 -0.67 35.37
CA ARG A 130 -11.31 0.19 35.97
C ARG A 130 -12.30 -0.61 36.82
N ILE A 131 -12.72 -1.78 36.34
CA ILE A 131 -13.63 -2.66 37.09
C ILE A 131 -12.93 -3.22 38.33
N ALA A 132 -11.65 -3.63 38.23
CA ALA A 132 -10.89 -4.07 39.39
C ALA A 132 -10.74 -2.97 40.44
N ALA A 133 -10.46 -1.73 40.02
CA ALA A 133 -10.42 -0.57 40.92
C ALA A 133 -11.78 -0.31 41.58
N PHE A 134 -12.88 -0.44 40.84
CA PHE A 134 -14.24 -0.30 41.40
C PHE A 134 -14.57 -1.40 42.41
N VAL A 135 -14.14 -2.64 42.17
CA VAL A 135 -14.27 -3.73 43.15
C VAL A 135 -13.51 -3.41 44.43
N GLN A 136 -12.30 -2.84 44.33
CA GLN A 136 -11.55 -2.38 45.51
C GLN A 136 -12.29 -1.26 46.26
N HIS A 137 -12.89 -0.31 45.54
CA HIS A 137 -13.75 0.73 46.13
C HIS A 137 -14.96 0.13 46.86
N CYS A 138 -15.49 -0.99 46.37
CA CYS A 138 -16.55 -1.77 47.00
C CYS A 138 -16.05 -2.69 48.15
N GLY A 139 -14.84 -2.45 48.69
CA GLY A 139 -14.26 -3.26 49.76
C GLY A 139 -13.90 -4.69 49.35
N GLY A 140 -13.64 -4.93 48.06
CA GLY A 140 -13.32 -6.25 47.51
C GLY A 140 -14.54 -7.12 47.20
N ASN A 141 -15.77 -6.65 47.47
CA ASN A 141 -16.98 -7.44 47.23
C ASN A 141 -17.38 -7.44 45.74
N GLN A 142 -16.94 -8.48 45.02
CA GLN A 142 -17.20 -8.64 43.59
C GLN A 142 -18.69 -8.83 43.24
N SER A 143 -19.49 -9.45 44.12
CA SER A 143 -20.93 -9.63 43.89
C SER A 143 -21.69 -8.31 43.99
N TYR A 144 -21.35 -7.50 45.00
CA TYR A 144 -21.92 -6.16 45.17
C TYR A 144 -21.52 -5.22 44.03
N ALA A 145 -20.25 -5.22 43.65
CA ALA A 145 -19.76 -4.45 42.51
C ALA A 145 -20.46 -4.84 41.20
N ALA A 146 -20.66 -6.15 40.95
CA ALA A 146 -21.37 -6.65 39.78
C ALA A 146 -22.81 -6.13 39.70
N ARG A 147 -23.53 -6.15 40.84
CA ARG A 147 -24.89 -5.60 40.93
C ARG A 147 -24.92 -4.10 40.63
N LEU A 148 -23.97 -3.32 41.15
CA LEU A 148 -23.92 -1.87 40.90
C LEU A 148 -23.57 -1.53 39.44
N LEU A 149 -22.72 -2.33 38.81
CA LEU A 149 -22.31 -2.14 37.40
C LEU A 149 -23.31 -2.73 36.40
N GLY A 150 -24.35 -3.44 36.85
CA GLY A 150 -25.29 -4.15 35.97
C GLY A 150 -24.61 -5.27 35.16
N LEU A 151 -23.59 -5.91 35.73
CA LEU A 151 -22.84 -6.99 35.11
C LEU A 151 -23.08 -8.31 35.83
N ASP A 152 -22.90 -9.42 35.12
CA ASP A 152 -22.85 -10.73 35.77
C ASP A 152 -21.62 -10.82 36.68
N GLN A 153 -21.79 -11.41 37.87
CA GLN A 153 -20.69 -11.63 38.80
C GLN A 153 -19.55 -12.44 38.15
N SER A 154 -19.88 -13.41 37.29
CA SER A 154 -18.87 -14.20 36.58
C SER A 154 -17.99 -13.35 35.65
N THR A 155 -18.55 -12.30 35.04
CA THR A 155 -17.82 -11.35 34.20
C THR A 155 -16.88 -10.49 35.05
N VAL A 156 -17.35 -9.96 36.18
CA VAL A 156 -16.50 -9.21 37.11
C VAL A 156 -15.35 -10.06 37.63
N ASN A 157 -15.62 -11.30 38.05
CA ASN A 157 -14.60 -12.24 38.52
C ASN A 157 -13.51 -12.48 37.45
N LYS A 158 -13.90 -12.67 36.18
CA LYS A 158 -12.95 -12.87 35.07
C LYS A 158 -12.07 -11.63 34.84
N LEU A 159 -12.67 -10.44 34.86
CA LEU A 159 -11.95 -9.19 34.62
C LEU A 159 -11.00 -8.83 35.77
N VAL A 160 -11.40 -9.07 37.02
CA VAL A 160 -10.51 -8.90 38.18
C VAL A 160 -9.33 -9.87 38.12
N ARG A 161 -9.58 -11.15 37.80
CA ARG A 161 -8.50 -12.15 37.64
C ARG A 161 -7.52 -11.77 36.53
N LYS A 162 -8.01 -11.22 35.41
CA LYS A 162 -7.17 -10.79 34.29
C LYS A 162 -6.15 -9.72 34.69
N VAL A 163 -6.47 -8.85 35.65
CA VAL A 163 -5.58 -7.77 36.14
C VAL A 163 -4.61 -8.23 37.23
N ALA A 164 -4.89 -9.37 37.86
CA ALA A 164 -4.08 -9.91 38.96
C ALA A 164 -2.90 -10.77 38.50
N ILE A 165 -2.77 -10.99 37.18
CA ILE A 165 -1.67 -11.70 36.51
C ILE A 165 -0.75 -10.63 35.90
#